data_AF-A0A960EVR4-F1
#
_entry.id   AF-A0A960EVR4-F1
#
_cell.length_a   1.000
_cell.length_b   1.000
_cell.length_c   1.000
_cell.angle_alpha   90.00
_cell.angle_beta   90.00
_cell.angle_gamma   90.00
#
_symmetry.space_group_name_H-M   'P 1'
#
loop_
_entity.id
_entity.type
_entity.pdbx_description
1 polymer ?
#
loop_
_entity_poly.entity_id
_entity_poly.type
_entity_poly.pdbx_seq_one_letter_code
_entity_poly.pdbx_strand_id
1 'polypeptide(L)'
;MTDHRFESVPAVREGLRKVDYLADEGIAGIVYLADRLQKPILVEGPAGTGKTQLAKSVAELIGARLIRLQCYEGLDEAKALYEWNYKKQLLRIQASGDGDSWSEVEDDLFSDDFLLERPLLEAIRAEDPVVLLIDEVDRVEVETEALLLEILSDYQVSIP
;
A
#
# COMPACT_ATOMS: atom_id res chain seq x y z
N MET A 1 -8.20 -9.84 -19.83
CA MET A 1 -7.53 -11.10 -19.46
C MET A 1 -6.45 -10.71 -18.48
N THR A 2 -6.48 -11.21 -17.24
CA THR A 2 -5.43 -10.96 -16.27
C THR A 2 -4.17 -11.64 -16.78
N ASP A 3 -3.19 -10.85 -17.20
CA ASP A 3 -1.90 -11.39 -17.64
C ASP A 3 -1.16 -11.85 -16.38
N HIS A 4 -1.05 -13.16 -16.19
CA HIS A 4 -0.34 -13.72 -15.05
C HIS A 4 1.15 -13.49 -15.23
N ARG A 5 1.83 -12.96 -14.21
CA ARG A 5 3.26 -12.62 -14.27
C ARG A 5 4.15 -13.85 -14.29
N PHE A 6 3.66 -14.97 -13.75
CA PHE A 6 4.45 -16.19 -13.59
C PHE A 6 3.84 -17.39 -14.32
N GLU A 7 4.67 -18.09 -15.10
CA GLU A 7 4.28 -19.28 -15.85
C GLU A 7 4.10 -20.52 -14.96
N SER A 8 4.93 -20.69 -13.93
CA SER A 8 4.93 -21.88 -13.06
C SER A 8 5.57 -21.61 -11.68
N VAL A 9 5.32 -22.49 -10.71
CA VAL A 9 5.97 -22.43 -9.38
C VAL A 9 7.51 -22.52 -9.48
N PRO A 10 8.11 -23.41 -10.30
CA PRO A 10 9.55 -23.41 -10.51
C PRO A 10 10.09 -22.09 -11.09
N ALA A 11 9.34 -21.42 -11.96
CA ALA A 11 9.73 -20.12 -12.51
C ALA A 11 9.79 -19.04 -11.43
N VAL A 12 8.82 -19.02 -10.50
CA VAL A 12 8.87 -18.12 -9.32
C VAL A 12 10.08 -18.41 -8.45
N ARG A 13 10.36 -19.69 -8.16
CA ARG A 13 11.49 -20.08 -7.32
C ARG A 13 12.82 -19.65 -7.91
N GLU A 14 13.00 -19.87 -9.22
CA GLU A 14 14.21 -19.46 -9.93
C GLU A 14 14.31 -17.93 -10.05
N GLY A 15 13.18 -17.25 -10.26
CA GLY A 15 13.10 -15.79 -10.25
C GLY A 15 13.55 -15.20 -8.92
N LEU A 16 12.98 -15.68 -7.80
CA LEU A 16 13.34 -15.26 -6.45
C LEU A 16 14.82 -15.53 -6.15
N ARG A 17 15.36 -16.65 -6.63
CA ARG A 17 16.78 -16.97 -6.46
C ARG A 17 17.70 -15.96 -7.16
N LYS A 18 17.30 -15.41 -8.32
CA LYS A 18 18.08 -14.41 -9.05
C LYS A 18 18.14 -13.05 -8.36
N VAL A 19 17.17 -12.76 -7.50
CA VAL A 19 17.13 -11.56 -6.63
C VAL A 19 17.54 -11.91 -5.20
N ASP A 20 18.43 -12.89 -5.05
CA ASP A 20 19.05 -13.32 -3.79
C ASP A 20 18.06 -13.78 -2.69
N TYR A 21 16.87 -14.28 -3.07
CA TYR A 21 15.90 -14.88 -2.16
C TYR A 21 15.79 -16.40 -2.35
N LEU A 22 16.19 -17.16 -1.33
CA LEU A 22 16.11 -18.62 -1.36
C LEU A 22 14.71 -19.10 -0.90
N ALA A 23 13.79 -19.23 -1.86
CA ALA A 23 12.47 -19.79 -1.62
C ALA A 23 12.46 -21.33 -1.67
N ASP A 24 11.68 -21.95 -0.78
CA ASP A 24 11.25 -23.34 -0.94
C ASP A 24 10.05 -23.43 -1.90
N GLU A 25 9.54 -24.65 -2.09
CA GLU A 25 8.37 -24.88 -2.96
C GLU A 25 7.08 -24.27 -2.40
N GLY A 26 6.96 -24.16 -1.08
CA GLY A 26 5.81 -23.55 -0.41
C GLY A 26 5.73 -22.05 -0.65
N ILE A 27 6.82 -21.33 -0.41
CA ILE A 27 6.91 -19.88 -0.63
C ILE A 27 6.70 -19.56 -2.10
N ALA A 28 7.37 -20.27 -3.01
CA ALA A 28 7.20 -20.08 -4.44
C ALA A 28 5.75 -20.36 -4.88
N GLY A 29 5.11 -21.40 -4.30
CA GLY A 29 3.72 -21.74 -4.54
C GLY A 29 2.75 -20.64 -4.10
N ILE A 30 2.96 -20.07 -2.91
CA ILE A 30 2.11 -18.98 -2.38
C ILE A 30 2.21 -17.73 -3.26
N VAL A 31 3.42 -17.32 -3.66
CA VAL A 31 3.62 -16.17 -4.55
C VAL A 31 2.98 -16.42 -5.93
N TYR A 32 3.14 -17.62 -6.48
CA TYR A 32 2.51 -18.03 -7.74
C TYR A 32 0.97 -18.00 -7.68
N LEU A 33 0.37 -18.42 -6.55
CA LEU A 33 -1.07 -18.41 -6.34
C LEU A 33 -1.60 -16.99 -6.12
N ALA A 34 -0.88 -16.16 -5.38
CA ALA A 34 -1.26 -14.76 -5.17
C ALA A 34 -1.36 -13.98 -6.48
N ASP A 35 -0.41 -14.22 -7.41
CA ASP A 35 -0.45 -13.66 -8.77
C ASP A 35 -1.66 -14.12 -9.60
N ARG A 36 -2.21 -15.30 -9.32
CA ARG A 36 -3.41 -15.80 -10.02
C ARG A 36 -4.71 -15.36 -9.40
N LEU A 37 -4.76 -15.38 -8.08
CA LEU A 37 -5.95 -15.07 -7.30
C LEU A 37 -6.14 -13.56 -7.11
N GLN A 38 -5.08 -12.76 -7.33
CA GLN A 38 -5.07 -11.33 -7.04
C GLN A 38 -5.47 -11.06 -5.59
N LYS A 39 -5.00 -11.93 -4.68
CA LYS A 39 -5.28 -11.85 -3.24
C LYS A 39 -4.00 -11.57 -2.44
N PRO A 40 -4.10 -10.82 -1.32
CA PRO A 40 -2.95 -10.55 -0.47
C PRO A 40 -2.36 -11.83 0.12
N ILE A 41 -1.08 -11.79 0.44
CA ILE A 41 -0.38 -12.87 1.15
C ILE A 41 -0.21 -12.45 2.61
N LEU A 42 -0.71 -13.26 3.53
CA LEU A 42 -0.34 -13.18 4.94
C LEU A 42 0.86 -14.09 5.20
N VAL A 43 1.96 -13.51 5.70
CA VAL A 43 3.19 -14.24 5.99
C VAL A 43 3.44 -14.25 7.50
N GLU A 44 3.33 -15.42 8.12
CA GLU A 44 3.58 -15.62 9.54
C GLU A 44 4.89 -16.37 9.79
N GLY A 45 5.48 -16.16 10.97
CA GLY A 45 6.65 -16.93 11.41
C GLY A 45 7.55 -16.16 12.39
N PRO A 46 8.60 -16.80 12.91
CA PRO A 46 9.55 -16.16 13.83
C PRO A 46 10.25 -14.92 13.26
N ALA A 47 10.78 -14.08 14.13
CA ALA A 47 11.65 -12.99 13.69
C ALA A 47 12.89 -13.52 12.94
N GLY A 48 13.30 -12.83 11.89
CA GLY A 48 14.50 -13.19 11.12
C GLY A 48 14.33 -14.28 10.06
N THR A 49 13.11 -14.79 9.81
CA THR A 49 12.85 -15.80 8.77
C THR A 49 12.66 -15.24 7.36
N GLY A 50 12.97 -13.95 7.14
CA GLY A 50 12.93 -13.35 5.81
C GLY A 50 11.54 -12.90 5.33
N LYS A 51 10.55 -12.72 6.22
CA LYS A 51 9.19 -12.26 5.87
C LYS A 51 9.19 -10.92 5.13
N THR A 52 9.80 -9.90 5.73
CA THR A 52 9.99 -8.58 5.11
C THR A 52 10.82 -8.66 3.82
N GLN A 53 11.79 -9.57 3.78
CA GLN A 53 12.66 -9.75 2.62
C GLN A 53 11.91 -10.37 1.44
N LEU A 54 10.91 -11.22 1.69
CA LEU A 54 10.07 -11.80 0.64
C LEU A 54 9.37 -10.71 -0.17
N ALA A 55 8.72 -9.74 0.49
CA ALA A 55 8.04 -8.65 -0.20
C ALA A 55 9.00 -7.81 -1.05
N LYS A 56 10.20 -7.49 -0.52
CA LYS A 56 11.25 -6.79 -1.28
C LYS A 56 11.68 -7.55 -2.52
N SER A 57 11.91 -8.86 -2.36
CA SER A 57 12.39 -9.72 -3.44
C SER A 57 11.32 -9.94 -4.50
N VAL A 58 10.04 -10.05 -4.11
CA VAL A 58 8.92 -10.10 -5.05
C VAL A 58 8.79 -8.80 -5.83
N ALA A 59 8.92 -7.64 -5.16
CA ALA A 59 8.89 -6.33 -5.83
C ALA A 59 10.01 -6.22 -6.88
N GLU A 60 11.24 -6.59 -6.52
CA GLU A 60 12.38 -6.59 -7.43
C GLU A 60 12.17 -7.57 -8.60
N LEU A 61 11.70 -8.78 -8.32
CA LEU A 61 11.45 -9.82 -9.33
C LEU A 61 10.46 -9.37 -10.40
N ILE A 62 9.41 -8.63 -10.03
CA ILE A 62 8.38 -8.17 -10.98
C ILE A 62 8.63 -6.74 -11.48
N GLY A 63 9.74 -6.10 -11.06
CA GLY A 63 10.04 -4.71 -11.40
C GLY A 63 9.03 -3.70 -10.84
N ALA A 64 8.37 -4.03 -9.72
CA ALA A 64 7.40 -3.18 -9.08
C ALA A 64 8.03 -2.27 -8.02
N ARG A 65 7.39 -1.12 -7.81
CA ARG A 65 7.73 -0.23 -6.71
C ARG A 65 7.29 -0.84 -5.38
N LEU A 66 8.15 -0.81 -4.37
CA LEU A 66 7.82 -1.26 -3.02
C LEU A 66 7.33 -0.09 -2.19
N ILE A 67 6.07 -0.17 -1.74
CA ILE A 67 5.50 0.76 -0.75
C ILE A 67 5.42 0.02 0.58
N ARG A 68 5.80 0.69 1.67
CA ARG A 68 5.78 0.09 3.01
C ARG A 68 4.87 0.87 3.95
N LEU A 69 3.92 0.17 4.54
CA LEU A 69 3.19 0.58 5.73
C LEU A 69 3.80 -0.15 6.94
N GLN A 70 4.42 0.59 7.85
CA GLN A 70 4.86 0.05 9.12
C GLN A 70 3.74 0.20 10.14
N CYS A 71 3.28 -0.92 10.70
CA CYS A 71 2.31 -0.92 11.78
C CYS A 71 2.99 -0.80 13.15
N TYR A 72 2.31 -0.10 14.05
CA TYR A 72 2.74 0.17 15.42
C TYR A 72 1.52 0.66 16.22
N GLU A 73 1.62 0.66 17.55
CA GLU A 73 0.55 1.14 18.45
C GLU A 73 0.24 2.63 18.20
N GLY A 74 -1.03 2.97 17.98
CA GLY A 74 -1.45 4.34 17.63
C GLY A 74 -1.26 4.71 16.15
N LEU A 75 -1.08 3.72 15.26
CA LEU A 75 -1.33 3.91 13.84
C LEU A 75 -2.83 4.14 13.62
N ASP A 76 -3.17 5.27 13.01
CA ASP A 76 -4.53 5.69 12.71
C ASP A 76 -4.76 5.77 11.19
N GLU A 77 -6.03 5.97 10.80
CA GLU A 77 -6.45 6.14 9.41
C GLU A 77 -5.65 7.26 8.71
N ALA A 78 -5.46 8.40 9.38
CA ALA A 78 -4.80 9.56 8.78
C ALA A 78 -3.32 9.31 8.42
N LYS A 79 -2.63 8.43 9.15
CA LYS A 79 -1.23 8.04 8.87
C LYS A 79 -1.12 6.88 7.90
N ALA A 80 -2.16 6.05 7.78
CA ALA A 80 -2.16 4.87 6.91
C ALA A 80 -2.71 5.18 5.50
N LEU A 81 -3.79 5.97 5.41
CA LEU A 81 -4.55 6.27 4.19
C LEU A 81 -4.25 7.65 3.61
N TYR A 82 -4.67 8.73 4.27
CA TYR A 82 -4.47 10.10 3.77
C TYR A 82 -4.58 11.14 4.89
N GLU A 83 -3.97 12.30 4.69
CA GLU A 83 -4.15 13.46 5.56
C GLU A 83 -4.39 14.73 4.72
N TRP A 84 -5.32 15.58 5.13
CA TRP A 84 -5.47 16.90 4.54
C TRP A 84 -4.34 17.84 4.96
N ASN A 85 -3.71 18.53 4.01
CA ASN A 85 -2.63 19.46 4.26
C ASN A 85 -3.16 20.81 4.79
N TYR A 86 -3.53 20.82 6.07
CA TYR A 86 -4.07 22.00 6.74
C TYR A 86 -3.15 23.24 6.66
N LYS A 87 -1.83 23.06 6.62
CA LYS A 87 -0.89 24.18 6.48
C LYS A 87 -1.00 24.84 5.12
N LYS A 88 -1.07 24.04 4.06
CA LYS A 88 -1.24 24.54 2.69
C LYS A 88 -2.63 25.18 2.53
N GLN A 89 -3.66 24.60 3.13
CA GLN A 89 -5.02 25.17 3.18
C GLN A 89 -5.03 26.55 3.87
N LEU A 90 -4.42 26.68 5.04
CA LEU A 90 -4.33 27.96 5.75
C LEU A 90 -3.56 29.03 4.95
N LEU A 91 -2.47 28.64 4.28
CA LEU A 91 -1.73 29.56 3.40
C LEU A 91 -2.58 30.01 2.21
N ARG A 92 -3.40 29.12 1.64
CA ARG A 92 -4.33 29.44 0.54
C ARG A 92 -5.40 30.44 1.00
N ILE A 93 -6.02 30.20 2.16
CA ILE A 93 -6.99 31.12 2.76
C ILE A 93 -6.37 32.51 3.03
N GLN A 94 -5.12 32.57 3.50
CA GLN A 94 -4.43 33.85 3.73
C GLN A 94 -4.04 34.59 2.44
N ALA A 95 -3.82 33.85 1.35
CA ALA A 95 -3.44 34.41 0.05
C ALA A 95 -4.65 34.84 -0.79
N SER A 96 -5.80 34.17 -0.63
CA SER A 96 -7.08 34.58 -1.19
C SER A 96 -7.58 35.80 -0.41
N GLY A 97 -7.40 37.00 -0.98
CA GLY A 97 -7.92 38.24 -0.39
C GLY A 97 -9.46 38.31 -0.41
N ASP A 98 -10.04 39.39 0.11
CA ASP A 98 -11.49 39.66 0.24
C ASP A 98 -12.33 39.59 -1.08
N GLY A 99 -11.72 39.22 -2.21
CA GLY A 99 -12.35 39.21 -3.54
C GLY A 99 -12.80 37.84 -4.06
N ASP A 100 -12.34 36.73 -3.48
CA ASP A 100 -12.75 35.38 -3.90
C ASP A 100 -14.07 34.99 -3.20
N SER A 101 -14.97 34.32 -3.92
CA SER A 101 -16.18 33.76 -3.30
C SER A 101 -15.79 32.64 -2.35
N TRP A 102 -16.32 32.62 -1.12
CA TRP A 102 -16.09 31.55 -0.15
C TRP A 102 -16.32 30.16 -0.72
N SER A 103 -17.29 30.00 -1.63
CA SER A 103 -17.57 28.72 -2.30
C SER A 103 -16.42 28.27 -3.21
N GLU A 104 -15.76 29.20 -3.91
CA GLU A 104 -14.64 28.89 -4.82
C GLU A 104 -13.37 28.55 -4.03
N VAL A 105 -13.17 29.20 -2.88
CA VAL A 105 -12.08 28.89 -1.96
C VAL A 105 -12.31 27.54 -1.28
N GLU A 106 -13.54 27.22 -0.86
CA GLU A 106 -13.87 25.95 -0.22
C GLU A 106 -13.65 24.75 -1.15
N ASP A 107 -14.15 24.80 -2.40
CA ASP A 107 -13.96 23.73 -3.38
C ASP A 107 -12.46 23.50 -3.71
N ASP A 108 -11.65 24.56 -3.73
CA ASP A 108 -10.21 24.48 -3.98
C ASP A 108 -9.46 23.85 -2.78
N LEU A 109 -9.88 24.14 -1.54
CA LEU A 109 -9.24 23.64 -0.32
C LEU A 109 -9.39 22.13 -0.12
N PHE A 110 -10.46 21.52 -0.61
CA PHE A 110 -10.73 20.08 -0.54
C PHE A 110 -10.45 19.35 -1.86
N SER A 111 -9.47 19.85 -2.61
CA SER A 111 -8.99 19.20 -3.83
C SER A 111 -7.83 18.25 -3.55
N ASP A 112 -7.58 17.32 -4.49
CA ASP A 112 -6.44 16.39 -4.48
C ASP A 112 -5.10 17.10 -4.23
N ASP A 113 -4.97 18.38 -4.61
CA ASP A 113 -3.76 19.18 -4.38
C ASP A 113 -3.42 19.40 -2.91
N PHE A 114 -4.39 19.23 -2.00
CA PHE A 114 -4.21 19.34 -0.57
C PHE A 114 -4.23 17.97 0.13
N LEU A 115 -4.46 16.89 -0.60
CA LEU A 115 -4.46 15.53 -0.07
C LEU A 115 -3.03 14.99 0.02
N LEU A 116 -2.56 14.71 1.23
CA LEU A 116 -1.30 14.00 1.44
C LEU A 116 -1.58 12.50 1.44
N GLU A 117 -1.20 11.85 0.36
CA GLU A 117 -1.28 10.40 0.26
C GLU A 117 -0.35 9.74 1.28
N ARG A 118 -0.86 8.66 1.89
CA ARG A 118 -0.11 7.76 2.75
C ARG A 118 0.02 6.39 2.08
N PRO A 119 0.82 5.45 2.63
CA PRO A 119 1.18 4.21 1.95
C PRO A 119 0.01 3.42 1.35
N LEU A 120 -1.16 3.39 2.00
CA LEU A 120 -2.33 2.67 1.47
C LEU A 120 -2.92 3.37 0.25
N LEU A 121 -3.21 4.68 0.34
CA LEU A 121 -3.79 5.42 -0.78
C LEU A 121 -2.81 5.49 -1.96
N GLU A 122 -1.52 5.68 -1.68
CA GLU A 122 -0.45 5.68 -2.68
C GLU A 122 -0.37 4.34 -3.43
N ALA A 123 -0.61 3.23 -2.75
CA ALA A 123 -0.64 1.90 -3.36
C ALA A 123 -1.89 1.68 -4.22
N ILE A 124 -3.06 2.16 -3.76
CA ILE A 124 -4.34 2.00 -4.47
C ILE A 124 -4.40 2.86 -5.73
N ARG A 125 -3.88 4.10 -5.68
CA ARG A 125 -3.89 5.03 -6.82
C ARG A 125 -2.78 4.78 -7.84
N ALA A 126 -1.84 3.88 -7.55
CA ALA A 126 -0.71 3.63 -8.43
C ALA A 126 -1.15 3.09 -9.80
N GLU A 127 -0.77 3.80 -10.87
CA GLU A 127 -0.96 3.32 -12.25
C GLU A 127 0.07 2.24 -12.63
N ASP A 128 1.25 2.32 -12.02
CA ASP A 128 2.33 1.34 -12.19
C ASP A 128 2.21 0.16 -11.20
N PRO A 129 2.79 -1.02 -11.52
CA PRO A 129 2.82 -2.14 -10.60
C PRO A 129 3.48 -1.79 -9.25
N VAL A 130 2.76 -2.09 -8.16
CA VAL A 130 3.20 -1.87 -6.78
C VAL A 130 3.14 -3.18 -5.98
N VAL A 131 4.12 -3.36 -5.10
CA VAL A 131 4.02 -4.29 -3.96
C VAL A 131 3.84 -3.46 -2.70
N LEU A 132 2.71 -3.63 -2.03
CA LEU A 132 2.44 -3.05 -0.72
C LEU A 132 2.86 -4.04 0.37
N LEU A 133 3.84 -3.65 1.18
CA LEU A 133 4.24 -4.38 2.38
C LEU A 133 3.60 -3.72 3.61
N ILE A 134 2.70 -4.44 4.27
CA ILE A 134 2.18 -4.10 5.60
C ILE A 134 2.97 -4.93 6.61
N ASP A 135 3.82 -4.27 7.39
CA ASP A 135 4.78 -4.91 8.30
C ASP A 135 4.35 -4.70 9.76
N GLU A 136 4.57 -5.70 10.62
CA GLU A 136 4.11 -5.72 12.03
C GLU A 136 2.60 -5.46 12.22
N VAL A 137 1.76 -5.99 11.33
CA VAL A 137 0.29 -5.80 11.38
C VAL A 137 -0.33 -6.24 12.70
N ASP A 138 0.31 -7.15 13.43
CA ASP A 138 -0.09 -7.61 14.75
C ASP A 138 0.00 -6.54 15.86
N ARG A 139 0.58 -5.36 15.56
CA ARG A 139 0.69 -4.23 16.50
C ARG A 139 -0.37 -3.15 16.34
N VAL A 140 -1.27 -3.27 15.36
CA VAL A 140 -2.34 -2.28 15.19
C VAL A 140 -3.47 -2.49 16.18
N GLU A 141 -4.24 -1.43 16.42
CA GLU A 141 -5.49 -1.51 17.18
C GLU A 141 -6.62 -2.09 16.32
N VAL A 142 -7.66 -2.62 16.96
CA VAL A 142 -8.79 -3.32 16.31
C VAL A 142 -9.47 -2.46 15.24
N GLU A 143 -9.59 -1.16 15.47
CA GLU A 143 -10.22 -0.22 14.52
C GLU A 143 -9.40 -0.13 13.22
N THR A 144 -8.08 -0.01 13.33
CA THR A 144 -7.17 0.02 12.18
C THR A 144 -7.08 -1.34 11.49
N GLU A 145 -7.17 -2.45 12.23
CA GLU A 145 -7.25 -3.80 11.66
C GLU A 145 -8.49 -3.96 10.77
N ALA A 146 -9.66 -3.53 11.27
CA ALA A 146 -10.92 -3.59 10.52
C ALA A 146 -10.85 -2.77 9.22
N LEU A 147 -10.27 -1.56 9.30
CA LEU A 147 -10.02 -0.71 8.13
C LEU A 147 -9.12 -1.41 7.09
N LEU A 148 -8.02 -2.02 7.54
CA LEU A 148 -7.12 -2.75 6.64
C LEU A 148 -7.85 -3.91 5.95
N LEU A 149 -8.66 -4.67 6.68
CA LEU A 149 -9.43 -5.78 6.12
C LEU A 149 -10.44 -5.32 5.06
N GLU A 150 -11.14 -4.21 5.31
CA GLU A 150 -12.06 -3.60 4.35
C GLU A 150 -11.32 -3.20 3.07
N ILE A 151 -10.25 -2.42 3.20
CA ILE A 151 -9.46 -1.93 2.07
C ILE A 151 -8.87 -3.10 1.27
N LEU A 152 -8.31 -4.12 1.93
CA LEU A 152 -7.67 -5.25 1.26
C LEU A 152 -8.66 -6.24 0.64
N SER A 153 -9.95 -6.17 0.99
CA SER A 153 -10.99 -6.99 0.37
C SER A 153 -11.28 -6.52 -1.06
N ASP A 154 -11.48 -5.21 -1.22
CA ASP A 154 -12.01 -4.60 -2.46
C ASP A 154 -10.99 -3.69 -3.17
N TYR A 155 -9.82 -3.45 -2.57
CA TYR A 155 -8.78 -2.52 -3.05
C TYR A 155 -9.33 -1.13 -3.37
N GLN A 156 -10.30 -0.68 -2.58
CA GLN A 156 -10.97 0.60 -2.74
C GLN A 156 -11.02 1.32 -1.39
N VAL A 157 -10.98 2.65 -1.44
CA VAL A 157 -11.25 3.53 -0.31
C VAL A 157 -12.22 4.61 -0.73
N SER A 158 -13.10 5.04 0.17
CA SER A 158 -13.94 6.23 -0.02
C SER A 158 -13.33 7.38 0.75
N ILE A 159 -13.09 8.50 0.06
CA ILE A 159 -12.62 9.74 0.69
C ILE A 159 -13.85 10.67 0.79
N PRO A 160 -14.26 11.07 2.01
CA PRO A 160 -15.41 11.92 2.25
C PRO A 160 -15.22 13.36 1.76
#